data_AF-A0AA90VEM2-F1
#
_entry.id   AF-A0AA90VEM2-F1
#
_cell.length_a   1.000
_cell.length_b   1.000
_cell.length_c   1.000
_cell.angle_alpha   90.00
_cell.angle_beta   90.00
_cell.angle_gamma   90.00
#
_symmetry.space_group_name_H-M   'P 1'
#
loop_
_entity.id
_entity.type
_entity.pdbx_description
1 polymer ?
#
loop_
_entity_poly.entity_id
_entity_poly.type
_entity_poly.pdbx_seq_one_letter_code
_entity_poly.pdbx_strand_id
1 'polypeptide(L)'
;MTKPILDNANYGAAFGSLPEFVYELLDANGNPLPIRDGLDYMYIPGIVTMDVIRLNKWTGKPLVTYVDCGAWTQSGKYYCDAINPDTGEYETSDVWFNGCKYRCCKNLTATAPAWNNTDWAMIEGNPDFAVDFQEPESILDPDKIDLTLTIVATLYNMNITDDILDADVMWTRYSEDAEGNERTASDNVWSLRHANTGKSLHLTAEDMDFNGYMPKVIRFTATVTLRDGMGNEAATAAVSYEY
;
A
#
# COMPACT_ATOMS: atom_id res chain seq x y z
N MET A 1 17.25 -61.48 -3.13
CA MET A 1 16.72 -60.11 -3.10
C MET A 1 17.01 -59.54 -1.72
N THR A 2 18.08 -58.75 -1.61
CA THR A 2 18.43 -58.02 -0.38
C THR A 2 17.74 -56.66 -0.46
N LYS A 3 16.82 -56.39 0.46
CA LYS A 3 16.20 -55.07 0.59
C LYS A 3 17.23 -54.11 1.20
N PRO A 4 17.36 -52.86 0.73
CA PRO A 4 18.18 -51.87 1.42
C PRO A 4 17.64 -51.63 2.83
N ILE A 5 18.54 -51.49 3.80
CA ILE A 5 18.19 -51.09 5.16
C ILE A 5 18.32 -49.57 5.20
N LEU A 6 17.20 -48.87 5.44
CA LEU A 6 17.15 -47.43 5.61
C LEU A 6 17.38 -47.10 7.09
N ASP A 7 18.29 -46.18 7.38
CA ASP A 7 18.54 -45.59 8.70
C ASP A 7 18.26 -44.07 8.63
N ASN A 8 17.93 -43.46 9.77
CA ASN A 8 17.44 -42.09 9.90
C ASN A 8 18.41 -41.01 9.38
N ALA A 9 19.65 -41.39 9.04
CA ALA A 9 20.66 -40.50 8.48
C ALA A 9 20.66 -40.43 6.94
N ASN A 10 19.96 -41.31 6.22
CA ASN A 10 20.06 -41.44 4.75
C ASN A 10 18.71 -41.56 4.03
N TYR A 11 17.88 -40.50 4.09
CA TYR A 11 16.67 -40.40 3.23
C TYR A 11 16.91 -39.61 1.93
N GLY A 12 18.13 -39.17 1.68
CA GLY A 12 18.52 -38.51 0.43
C GLY A 12 19.21 -39.48 -0.52
N ALA A 13 18.72 -39.57 -1.75
CA ALA A 13 19.52 -40.07 -2.87
C ALA A 13 20.18 -38.87 -3.56
N ALA A 14 21.49 -38.69 -3.37
CA ALA A 14 22.29 -37.77 -4.17
C ALA A 14 22.78 -38.52 -5.41
N PHE A 15 22.41 -38.07 -6.60
CA PHE A 15 22.87 -38.67 -7.87
C PHE A 15 24.23 -38.08 -8.30
N GLY A 16 25.25 -38.21 -7.43
CA GLY A 16 26.64 -37.89 -7.73
C GLY A 16 26.93 -36.50 -8.29
N SER A 17 28.13 -36.32 -8.83
CA SER A 17 28.49 -35.14 -9.63
C SER A 17 27.76 -35.16 -10.96
N LEU A 18 27.34 -33.98 -11.45
CA LEU A 18 26.79 -33.88 -12.80
C LEU A 18 27.82 -34.36 -13.83
N PRO A 19 27.39 -35.04 -14.92
CA PRO A 19 28.28 -35.34 -16.03
C PRO A 19 28.87 -34.05 -16.65
N GLU A 20 30.12 -34.11 -17.10
CA GLU A 20 30.85 -32.96 -17.67
C GLU A 20 30.05 -32.20 -18.75
N PHE A 21 29.40 -32.95 -19.65
CA PHE A 21 28.61 -32.36 -20.74
C PHE A 21 27.48 -31.43 -20.26
N VAL A 22 26.98 -31.63 -19.03
CA VAL A 22 25.91 -30.78 -18.45
C VAL A 22 26.47 -29.39 -18.11
N TYR A 23 27.73 -29.29 -17.68
CA TYR A 23 28.40 -28.02 -17.45
C TYR A 23 28.69 -27.27 -18.75
N GLU A 24 28.79 -27.99 -19.88
CA GLU A 24 29.00 -27.42 -21.22
C GLU A 24 27.70 -26.99 -21.91
N LEU A 25 26.52 -27.27 -21.33
CA LEU A 25 25.24 -26.86 -21.90
C LEU A 25 25.08 -25.33 -21.83
N LEU A 26 24.68 -24.75 -22.96
CA LEU A 26 24.40 -23.33 -23.10
C LEU A 26 22.92 -23.09 -23.40
N ASP A 27 22.37 -21.99 -22.89
CA ASP A 27 21.06 -21.49 -23.29
C ASP A 27 21.09 -20.90 -24.72
N ALA A 28 19.94 -20.44 -25.22
CA ALA A 28 19.81 -19.87 -26.56
C ALA A 28 20.67 -18.61 -26.80
N ASN A 29 21.15 -17.96 -25.73
CA ASN A 29 21.99 -16.77 -25.77
C ASN A 29 23.47 -17.09 -25.51
N GLY A 30 23.83 -18.37 -25.36
CA GLY A 30 25.21 -18.80 -25.09
C GLY A 30 25.63 -18.75 -23.63
N ASN A 31 24.70 -18.59 -22.68
CA ASN A 31 25.02 -18.61 -21.25
C ASN A 31 25.02 -20.04 -20.70
N PRO A 32 25.97 -20.40 -19.81
CA PRO A 32 25.97 -21.71 -19.15
C PRO A 32 24.78 -21.86 -18.20
N LEU A 33 24.44 -23.11 -17.88
CA LEU A 33 23.46 -23.41 -16.85
C LEU A 33 23.90 -22.86 -15.47
N PRO A 34 22.97 -22.37 -14.62
CA PRO A 34 23.28 -21.78 -13.32
C PRO A 34 23.59 -22.84 -12.25
N ILE A 35 24.60 -23.68 -12.50
CA ILE A 35 25.09 -24.73 -11.59
C ILE A 35 26.06 -24.09 -10.57
N ARG A 36 25.95 -24.48 -9.30
CA ARG A 36 26.73 -23.93 -8.18
C ARG A 36 27.59 -25.02 -7.56
N ASP A 37 28.79 -24.64 -7.12
CA ASP A 37 29.64 -25.54 -6.37
C ASP A 37 29.02 -25.89 -5.02
N GLY A 38 29.17 -27.15 -4.61
CA GLY A 38 28.77 -27.65 -3.28
C GLY A 38 27.28 -27.94 -3.10
N LEU A 39 26.48 -27.99 -4.18
CA LEU A 39 25.10 -28.49 -4.14
C LEU A 39 24.98 -29.79 -4.94
N ASP A 40 24.07 -30.66 -4.50
CA ASP A 40 23.67 -31.83 -5.27
C ASP A 40 22.74 -31.41 -6.41
N TYR A 41 23.03 -31.90 -7.62
CA TYR A 41 22.23 -31.66 -8.81
C TYR A 41 21.79 -32.96 -9.45
N MET A 42 20.71 -32.91 -10.22
CA MET A 42 20.16 -34.04 -10.96
C MET A 42 19.78 -33.59 -12.37
N TYR A 43 20.32 -34.26 -13.38
CA TYR A 43 19.95 -34.04 -14.79
C TYR A 43 19.14 -35.24 -15.31
N ILE A 44 17.88 -34.99 -15.65
CA ILE A 44 16.95 -36.02 -16.16
C ILE A 44 16.24 -35.47 -17.41
N PRO A 45 16.44 -36.06 -18.61
CA PRO A 45 15.81 -35.60 -19.84
C PRO A 45 14.27 -35.71 -19.89
N GLY A 46 13.66 -36.55 -19.06
CA GLY A 46 12.20 -36.66 -18.95
C GLY A 46 11.78 -37.29 -17.64
N ILE A 47 10.78 -36.70 -16.98
CA ILE A 47 10.24 -37.15 -15.69
C ILE A 47 8.71 -37.20 -15.73
N VAL A 48 8.14 -38.25 -15.13
CA VAL A 48 6.71 -38.32 -14.79
C VAL A 48 6.64 -38.34 -13.27
N THR A 49 6.05 -37.31 -12.68
CA THR A 49 5.95 -37.13 -11.23
C THR A 49 4.54 -36.69 -10.84
N MET A 50 4.18 -36.91 -9.57
CA MET A 50 2.90 -36.45 -9.01
C MET A 50 3.05 -35.13 -8.26
N ASP A 51 4.17 -34.91 -7.57
CA ASP A 51 4.40 -33.74 -6.74
C ASP A 51 5.88 -33.33 -6.77
N VAL A 52 6.14 -32.02 -6.74
CA VAL A 52 7.49 -31.42 -6.69
C VAL A 52 7.47 -30.24 -5.74
N ILE A 53 7.98 -30.46 -4.53
CA ILE A 53 8.20 -29.38 -3.57
C ILE A 53 9.48 -28.64 -3.94
N ARG A 54 9.33 -27.43 -4.48
CA ARG A 54 10.47 -26.54 -4.74
C ARG A 54 10.70 -25.69 -3.50
N LEU A 55 11.95 -25.58 -3.06
CA LEU A 55 12.33 -24.72 -1.94
C LEU A 55 12.95 -23.42 -2.45
N ASN A 56 12.67 -22.33 -1.74
CA ASN A 56 13.43 -21.08 -1.88
C ASN A 56 14.86 -21.33 -1.41
N LYS A 57 15.82 -21.06 -2.29
CA LYS A 57 17.24 -21.41 -2.09
C LYS A 57 17.95 -20.64 -0.96
N TRP A 58 17.30 -19.63 -0.38
CA TRP A 58 17.86 -18.78 0.70
C TRP A 58 17.14 -19.00 2.03
N THR A 59 15.82 -19.18 2.01
CA THR A 59 15.02 -19.35 3.24
C THR A 59 14.78 -20.80 3.60
N GLY A 60 14.94 -21.74 2.66
CA GLY A 60 14.59 -23.15 2.84
C GLY A 60 13.09 -23.42 2.91
N LYS A 61 12.24 -22.39 2.76
CA LYS A 61 10.78 -22.54 2.74
C LYS A 61 10.30 -23.03 1.36
N PRO A 62 9.18 -23.75 1.27
CA PRO A 62 8.57 -24.05 -0.03
C PRO A 62 8.25 -22.78 -0.81
N LEU A 63 8.43 -22.84 -2.13
CA LEU A 63 7.96 -21.80 -3.05
C LEU A 63 6.44 -21.84 -3.08
N VAL A 64 5.82 -20.70 -2.81
CA VAL A 64 4.38 -20.54 -2.86
C VAL A 64 3.90 -20.36 -4.30
N THR A 65 2.73 -20.93 -4.57
CA THR A 65 1.89 -20.54 -5.69
C THR A 65 1.03 -19.36 -5.27
N TYR A 66 1.05 -18.25 -6.02
CA TYR A 66 0.13 -17.13 -5.78
C TYR A 66 -1.17 -17.38 -6.52
N VAL A 67 -2.29 -17.39 -5.80
CA VAL A 67 -3.61 -17.72 -6.34
C VAL A 67 -4.50 -16.50 -6.26
N ASP A 68 -4.96 -16.02 -7.42
CA ASP A 68 -5.96 -14.95 -7.49
C ASP A 68 -7.36 -15.54 -7.19
N CYS A 69 -7.92 -15.15 -6.05
CA CYS A 69 -9.23 -15.61 -5.58
C CYS A 69 -10.39 -14.71 -6.04
N GLY A 70 -10.12 -13.68 -6.86
CA GLY A 70 -11.11 -12.69 -7.27
C GLY A 70 -11.48 -11.74 -6.13
N ALA A 71 -12.72 -11.25 -6.12
CA ALA A 71 -13.19 -10.31 -5.12
C ALA A 71 -13.16 -10.90 -3.70
N TRP A 72 -12.72 -10.11 -2.73
CA TRP A 72 -12.76 -10.51 -1.32
C TRP A 72 -14.21 -10.73 -0.84
N THR A 73 -14.41 -11.73 0.01
CA THR A 73 -15.69 -12.03 0.65
C THR A 73 -15.49 -12.40 2.12
N GLN A 74 -16.46 -12.06 2.96
CA GLN A 74 -16.41 -12.33 4.41
C GLN A 74 -16.32 -13.82 4.77
N SER A 75 -16.86 -14.69 3.91
CA SER A 75 -16.86 -16.15 4.09
C SER A 75 -15.70 -16.87 3.39
N GLY A 76 -14.83 -16.12 2.70
CA GLY A 76 -13.69 -16.68 1.97
C GLY A 76 -12.68 -17.33 2.90
N LYS A 77 -11.99 -18.37 2.41
CA LYS A 77 -10.81 -18.94 3.06
C LYS A 77 -9.60 -18.51 2.27
N TYR A 78 -8.71 -17.77 2.93
CA TYR A 78 -7.52 -17.21 2.30
C TYR A 78 -6.28 -17.79 2.98
N TYR A 79 -5.35 -18.27 2.17
CA TYR A 79 -4.16 -18.97 2.64
C TYR A 79 -2.94 -18.05 2.53
N CYS A 80 -1.97 -18.24 3.41
CA CYS A 80 -0.68 -17.55 3.35
C CYS A 80 0.39 -18.54 3.81
N ASP A 81 1.33 -18.86 2.91
CA ASP A 81 2.37 -19.86 3.17
C ASP A 81 1.76 -21.17 3.71
N ALA A 82 0.65 -21.65 3.12
CA ALA A 82 -0.10 -22.79 3.63
C ALA A 82 -0.67 -23.69 2.54
N ILE A 83 -0.89 -24.97 2.87
CA ILE A 83 -1.57 -25.91 1.98
C ILE A 83 -3.06 -25.61 2.00
N ASN A 84 -3.64 -25.37 0.83
CA ASN A 84 -5.08 -25.33 0.65
C ASN A 84 -5.62 -26.78 0.63
N PRO A 85 -6.49 -27.18 1.58
CA PRO A 85 -6.99 -28.55 1.68
C PRO A 85 -7.89 -28.97 0.52
N ASP A 86 -8.46 -28.02 -0.23
CA ASP A 86 -9.37 -28.30 -1.33
C ASP A 86 -8.59 -28.57 -2.64
N THR A 87 -7.43 -27.93 -2.82
CA THR A 87 -6.59 -28.07 -4.04
C THR A 87 -5.34 -28.92 -3.81
N GLY A 88 -4.85 -29.00 -2.57
CA GLY A 88 -3.56 -29.62 -2.21
C GLY A 88 -2.34 -28.74 -2.46
N GLU A 89 -2.53 -27.52 -2.98
CA GLU A 89 -1.44 -26.61 -3.35
C GLU A 89 -0.92 -25.83 -2.14
N TYR A 90 0.41 -25.63 -2.07
CA TYR A 90 1.02 -24.72 -1.11
C TYR A 90 0.98 -23.29 -1.67
N GLU A 91 0.03 -22.50 -1.17
CA GLU A 91 -0.37 -21.24 -1.79
C GLU A 91 -0.41 -20.05 -0.83
N THR A 92 -0.37 -18.87 -1.45
CA THR A 92 -0.73 -17.60 -0.83
C THR A 92 -1.80 -16.94 -1.69
N SER A 93 -2.93 -16.59 -1.08
CA SER A 93 -4.09 -16.03 -1.76
C SER A 93 -3.91 -14.52 -2.02
N ASP A 94 -4.27 -14.10 -3.23
CA ASP A 94 -4.45 -12.70 -3.59
C ASP A 94 -5.96 -12.43 -3.81
N VAL A 95 -6.46 -11.27 -3.39
CA VAL A 95 -7.87 -10.87 -3.50
C VAL A 95 -8.01 -9.45 -4.03
N TRP A 96 -9.16 -9.14 -4.61
CA TRP A 96 -9.53 -7.79 -5.05
C TRP A 96 -10.50 -7.15 -4.05
N PHE A 97 -10.18 -5.93 -3.60
CA PHE A 97 -11.01 -5.15 -2.69
C PHE A 97 -10.88 -3.65 -3.00
N ASN A 98 -12.00 -2.95 -3.14
CA ASN A 98 -12.06 -1.53 -3.53
C ASN A 98 -11.18 -1.16 -4.75
N GLY A 99 -11.07 -2.05 -5.73
CA GLY A 99 -10.29 -1.83 -6.96
C GLY A 99 -8.77 -2.03 -6.81
N CYS A 100 -8.29 -2.46 -5.64
CA CYS A 100 -6.89 -2.84 -5.42
C CYS A 100 -6.77 -4.35 -5.16
N LYS A 101 -5.62 -4.93 -5.53
CA LYS A 101 -5.25 -6.31 -5.26
C LYS A 101 -4.42 -6.38 -3.98
N TYR A 102 -4.79 -7.31 -3.10
CA TYR A 102 -4.16 -7.54 -1.81
C TYR A 102 -3.67 -8.97 -1.70
N ARG A 103 -2.47 -9.14 -1.19
CA ARG A 103 -1.87 -10.44 -0.84
C ARG A 103 -2.14 -10.76 0.61
N CYS A 104 -2.61 -11.97 0.88
CA CYS A 104 -2.78 -12.48 2.23
C CYS A 104 -1.41 -12.62 2.92
N CYS A 105 -1.28 -12.05 4.11
CA CYS A 105 -0.08 -12.13 4.95
C CYS A 105 -0.31 -12.93 6.23
N LYS A 106 -1.54 -13.40 6.46
CA LYS A 106 -1.90 -14.23 7.61
C LYS A 106 -2.88 -15.31 7.22
N ASN A 107 -2.45 -16.55 7.41
CA ASN A 107 -3.22 -17.72 7.04
C ASN A 107 -4.61 -17.72 7.72
N LEU A 108 -5.65 -17.95 6.92
CA LEU A 108 -7.05 -17.98 7.31
C LEU A 108 -7.55 -16.69 7.99
N THR A 109 -7.05 -15.53 7.56
CA THR A 109 -7.61 -14.26 8.01
C THR A 109 -9.08 -14.12 7.60
N ALA A 110 -9.90 -13.63 8.54
CA ALA A 110 -11.32 -13.32 8.33
C ALA A 110 -11.59 -11.80 8.28
N THR A 111 -10.56 -10.97 8.43
CA THR A 111 -10.67 -9.52 8.37
C THR A 111 -10.60 -9.07 6.91
N ALA A 112 -11.31 -7.99 6.57
CA ALA A 112 -11.24 -7.43 5.23
C ALA A 112 -9.89 -6.71 5.01
N PRO A 113 -9.40 -6.62 3.75
CA PRO A 113 -8.28 -5.75 3.44
C PRO A 113 -8.58 -4.32 3.88
N ALA A 114 -7.61 -3.69 4.53
CA ALA A 114 -7.65 -2.29 4.92
C ALA A 114 -6.23 -1.73 4.88
N TRP A 115 -6.09 -0.41 4.77
CA TRP A 115 -4.78 0.23 4.64
C TRP A 115 -3.86 -0.02 5.84
N ASN A 116 -4.43 -0.19 7.04
CA ASN A 116 -3.74 -0.45 8.31
C ASN A 116 -3.89 -1.90 8.81
N ASN A 117 -4.43 -2.81 8.01
CA ASN A 117 -4.59 -4.20 8.39
C ASN A 117 -3.41 -5.06 7.92
N THR A 118 -2.56 -5.49 8.85
CA THR A 118 -1.37 -6.29 8.57
C THR A 118 -1.65 -7.70 8.07
N ASP A 119 -2.90 -8.16 8.13
CA ASP A 119 -3.29 -9.45 7.55
C ASP A 119 -3.23 -9.43 6.01
N TRP A 120 -3.16 -8.25 5.40
CA TRP A 120 -3.16 -8.02 3.96
C TRP A 120 -2.09 -7.02 3.55
N ALA A 121 -1.42 -7.27 2.42
CA ALA A 121 -0.52 -6.31 1.79
C ALA A 121 -1.07 -5.89 0.43
N MET A 122 -1.23 -4.59 0.19
CA MET A 122 -1.58 -4.07 -1.14
C MET A 122 -0.41 -4.31 -2.10
N ILE A 123 -0.64 -4.98 -3.23
CA ILE A 123 0.39 -5.35 -4.20
C ILE A 123 0.17 -4.76 -5.60
N GLU A 124 -1.05 -4.34 -5.93
CA GLU A 124 -1.42 -3.77 -7.22
C GLU A 124 -2.68 -2.91 -7.08
N GLY A 125 -2.79 -1.79 -7.82
CA GLY A 125 -3.93 -0.88 -7.78
C GLY A 125 -3.50 0.59 -7.65
N ASN A 126 -4.36 1.43 -7.09
CA ASN A 126 -4.08 2.84 -6.83
C ASN A 126 -3.30 2.99 -5.50
N PRO A 127 -2.02 3.39 -5.50
CA PRO A 127 -1.24 3.57 -4.28
C PRO A 127 -1.35 4.98 -3.67
N ASP A 128 -2.05 5.90 -4.33
CA ASP A 128 -1.96 7.31 -4.03
C ASP A 128 -2.68 7.66 -2.72
N PHE A 129 -1.98 8.44 -1.89
CA PHE A 129 -2.59 9.18 -0.79
C PHE A 129 -3.10 10.51 -1.32
N ALA A 130 -4.41 10.72 -1.23
CA ALA A 130 -5.08 11.92 -1.70
C ALA A 130 -5.89 12.55 -0.58
N VAL A 131 -6.06 13.87 -0.65
CA VAL A 131 -6.91 14.64 0.25
C VAL A 131 -7.83 15.48 -0.63
N ASP A 132 -9.10 15.48 -0.29
CA ASP A 132 -10.11 16.36 -0.89
C ASP A 132 -10.94 17.02 0.22
N PHE A 133 -11.87 17.89 -0.14
CA PHE A 133 -12.92 18.33 0.78
C PHE A 133 -14.17 17.45 0.63
N GLN A 134 -14.86 17.17 1.74
CA GLN A 134 -16.07 16.34 1.78
C GLN A 134 -17.21 16.88 0.89
N GLU A 135 -17.13 18.17 0.56
CA GLU A 135 -17.88 18.99 -0.40
C GLU A 135 -18.21 20.34 0.26
N PRO A 136 -17.86 21.47 -0.38
CA PRO A 136 -18.62 22.70 -0.22
C PRO A 136 -19.20 23.07 -1.60
N GLU A 137 -20.35 22.52 -1.99
CA GLU A 137 -21.12 23.07 -3.12
C GLU A 137 -21.80 24.42 -2.78
N SER A 138 -21.41 25.06 -1.68
CA SER A 138 -21.65 26.47 -1.47
C SER A 138 -20.51 27.28 -2.08
N ILE A 139 -20.82 27.98 -3.17
CA ILE A 139 -20.03 29.13 -3.63
C ILE A 139 -19.87 30.06 -2.43
N LEU A 140 -18.64 30.47 -2.11
CA LEU A 140 -18.38 31.45 -1.06
C LEU A 140 -19.17 32.74 -1.38
N ASP A 141 -20.20 33.02 -0.59
CA ASP A 141 -20.96 34.27 -0.68
C ASP A 141 -20.17 35.34 0.11
N PRO A 142 -19.54 36.32 -0.56
CA PRO A 142 -18.72 37.32 0.12
C PRO A 142 -19.53 38.19 1.10
N ASP A 143 -20.85 38.27 0.94
CA ASP A 143 -21.74 39.00 1.85
C ASP A 143 -22.20 38.15 3.05
N LYS A 144 -22.02 36.81 2.99
CA LYS A 144 -22.44 35.84 4.01
C LYS A 144 -21.48 34.66 4.10
N ILE A 145 -20.26 34.95 4.53
CA ILE A 145 -19.24 33.94 4.73
C ILE A 145 -19.56 33.17 6.02
N ASP A 146 -20.08 31.96 5.82
CA ASP A 146 -20.38 30.98 6.86
C ASP A 146 -20.35 29.58 6.21
N LEU A 147 -19.16 28.97 6.17
CA LEU A 147 -18.98 27.64 5.57
C LEU A 147 -17.95 26.83 6.33
N THR A 148 -18.06 25.50 6.26
CA THR A 148 -17.11 24.59 6.90
C THR A 148 -16.42 23.73 5.85
N LEU A 149 -15.09 23.83 5.78
CA LEU A 149 -14.23 22.97 4.98
C LEU A 149 -13.83 21.75 5.81
N THR A 150 -14.35 20.58 5.48
CA THR A 150 -13.98 19.31 6.11
C THR A 150 -13.15 18.48 5.14
N ILE A 151 -11.95 18.05 5.56
CA ILE A 151 -11.09 17.21 4.71
C ILE A 151 -11.62 15.77 4.63
N VAL A 152 -11.32 15.11 3.51
CA VAL A 152 -11.45 13.66 3.32
C VAL A 152 -10.12 13.13 2.82
N ALA A 153 -9.48 12.30 3.62
CA ALA A 153 -8.25 11.61 3.27
C ALA A 153 -8.57 10.23 2.68
N THR A 154 -7.97 9.91 1.53
CA THR A 154 -8.19 8.66 0.80
C THR A 154 -6.86 7.96 0.53
N LEU A 155 -6.81 6.65 0.79
CA LEU A 155 -5.69 5.78 0.41
C LEU A 155 -6.23 4.43 -0.05
N TYR A 156 -5.68 3.87 -1.13
CA TYR A 156 -6.13 2.60 -1.71
C TYR A 156 -7.65 2.57 -1.98
N ASN A 157 -8.19 3.70 -2.44
CA ASN A 157 -9.63 3.94 -2.68
C ASN A 157 -10.52 3.76 -1.42
N MET A 158 -9.95 3.90 -0.22
CA MET A 158 -10.66 3.88 1.05
C MET A 158 -10.58 5.24 1.72
N ASN A 159 -11.68 5.69 2.33
CA ASN A 159 -11.65 6.83 3.22
C ASN A 159 -10.94 6.44 4.53
N ILE A 160 -9.85 7.14 4.83
CA ILE A 160 -9.00 6.91 6.01
C ILE A 160 -8.96 8.13 6.93
N THR A 161 -9.92 9.05 6.78
CA THR A 161 -9.94 10.34 7.48
C THR A 161 -9.91 10.18 9.00
N ASP A 162 -10.59 9.16 9.53
CA ASP A 162 -10.62 8.88 10.97
C ASP A 162 -9.24 8.50 11.54
N ASP A 163 -8.34 7.99 10.70
CA ASP A 163 -6.99 7.59 11.09
C ASP A 163 -5.97 8.74 11.04
N ILE A 164 -6.34 9.88 10.46
CA ILE A 164 -5.52 11.09 10.46
C ILE A 164 -5.61 11.76 11.84
N LEU A 165 -4.49 12.14 12.44
CA LEU A 165 -4.53 12.92 13.68
C LEU A 165 -4.85 14.38 13.39
N ASP A 166 -5.57 15.06 14.30
CA ASP A 166 -5.86 16.49 14.13
C ASP A 166 -4.58 17.34 14.06
N ALA A 167 -3.53 16.93 14.78
CA ALA A 167 -2.22 17.56 14.75
C ALA A 167 -1.45 17.35 13.43
N ASP A 168 -1.90 16.41 12.59
CA ASP A 168 -1.31 16.14 11.27
C ASP A 168 -2.04 16.89 10.15
N VAL A 169 -2.95 17.81 10.50
CA VAL A 169 -3.61 18.71 9.56
C VAL A 169 -3.11 20.14 9.81
N MET A 170 -2.45 20.71 8.83
CA MET A 170 -1.97 22.09 8.86
C MET A 170 -2.77 22.94 7.88
N TRP A 171 -3.40 23.99 8.40
CA TRP A 171 -4.12 24.97 7.60
C TRP A 171 -3.24 26.19 7.31
N THR A 172 -3.21 26.61 6.05
CA THR A 172 -2.58 27.85 5.61
C THR A 172 -3.55 28.66 4.77
N ARG A 173 -3.31 29.97 4.71
CA ARG A 173 -4.04 30.89 3.84
C ARG A 173 -3.07 31.66 2.96
N TYR A 174 -3.46 31.87 1.72
CA TYR A 174 -2.82 32.80 0.80
C TYR A 174 -3.84 33.84 0.37
N SER A 175 -3.49 35.12 0.45
CA SER A 175 -4.39 36.19 0.00
C SER A 175 -3.67 37.38 -0.63
N GLU A 176 -4.33 38.02 -1.59
CA GLU A 176 -3.84 39.20 -2.31
C GLU A 176 -4.63 40.47 -1.96
N ASP A 177 -3.93 41.61 -1.90
CA ASP A 177 -4.56 42.93 -1.86
C ASP A 177 -5.22 43.32 -3.19
N ALA A 178 -5.81 44.52 -3.26
CA ALA A 178 -6.50 45.00 -4.46
C ALA A 178 -5.54 45.16 -5.66
N GLU A 179 -4.26 45.40 -5.40
CA GLU A 179 -3.19 45.54 -6.38
C GLU A 179 -2.55 44.20 -6.80
N GLY A 180 -2.89 43.10 -6.11
CA GLY A 180 -2.34 41.77 -6.36
C GLY A 180 -1.05 41.45 -5.59
N ASN A 181 -0.73 42.20 -4.54
CA ASN A 181 0.40 41.88 -3.66
C ASN A 181 -0.05 40.94 -2.54
N GLU A 182 0.82 40.01 -2.17
CA GLU A 182 0.57 39.05 -1.10
C GLU A 182 0.44 39.74 0.28
N ARG A 183 -0.55 39.30 1.07
CA ARG A 183 -0.80 39.77 2.44
C ARG A 183 -0.11 38.88 3.48
N THR A 184 1.19 38.63 3.33
CA THR A 184 1.97 37.66 4.13
C THR A 184 1.79 37.79 5.65
N ALA A 185 1.77 39.02 6.19
CA ALA A 185 1.61 39.23 7.62
C ALA A 185 0.22 38.78 8.13
N SER A 186 -0.83 39.06 7.35
CA SER A 186 -2.19 38.65 7.66
C SER A 186 -2.33 37.13 7.56
N ASP A 187 -1.76 36.54 6.51
CA ASP A 187 -1.78 35.08 6.27
C ASP A 187 -1.05 34.27 7.34
N ASN A 188 0.09 34.77 7.82
CA ASN A 188 0.82 34.16 8.93
C ASN A 188 0.03 34.21 10.25
N VAL A 189 -0.61 35.34 10.55
CA VAL A 189 -1.45 35.47 11.75
C VAL A 189 -2.68 34.55 11.66
N TRP A 190 -3.30 34.45 10.48
CA TRP A 190 -4.42 33.55 10.25
C TRP A 190 -4.02 32.09 10.46
N SER A 191 -2.89 31.66 9.89
CA SER A 191 -2.40 30.29 10.01
C SER A 191 -2.08 29.91 11.47
N LEU A 192 -1.51 30.85 12.24
CA LEU A 192 -1.24 30.65 13.67
C LEU A 192 -2.52 30.50 14.50
N ARG A 193 -3.60 31.22 14.18
CA ARG A 193 -4.89 31.09 14.87
C ARG A 193 -5.55 29.73 14.61
N HIS A 194 -5.28 29.13 13.46
CA HIS A 194 -5.90 27.88 13.00
C HIS A 194 -5.00 26.64 13.14
N ALA A 195 -3.86 26.75 13.83
CA ALA A 195 -2.89 25.66 13.97
C ALA A 195 -3.44 24.39 14.66
N ASN A 196 -4.56 24.49 15.40
CA ASN A 196 -5.19 23.37 16.12
C ASN A 196 -6.64 23.12 15.70
N THR A 197 -7.01 23.55 14.49
CA THR A 197 -8.38 23.38 13.96
C THR A 197 -8.71 21.92 13.62
N GLY A 198 -7.68 21.10 13.37
CA GLY A 198 -7.85 19.70 13.00
C GLY A 198 -8.48 19.55 11.62
N LYS A 199 -9.31 18.51 11.44
CA LYS A 199 -9.83 18.09 10.13
C LYS A 199 -10.93 18.98 9.53
N SER A 200 -11.45 19.96 10.28
CA SER A 200 -12.59 20.78 9.85
C SER A 200 -12.37 22.24 10.20
N LEU A 201 -12.34 23.10 9.18
CA LEU A 201 -12.16 24.54 9.31
C LEU A 201 -13.48 25.27 9.06
N HIS A 202 -13.98 25.95 10.08
CA HIS A 202 -15.13 26.83 9.96
C HIS A 202 -14.66 28.24 9.57
N LEU A 203 -15.09 28.72 8.41
CA LEU A 203 -14.74 30.01 7.85
C LEU A 203 -15.88 31.01 8.05
N THR A 204 -15.49 32.20 8.50
CA THR A 204 -16.35 33.35 8.75
C THR A 204 -15.82 34.59 8.03
N ALA A 205 -16.55 35.71 8.12
CA ALA A 205 -16.07 36.99 7.60
C ALA A 205 -14.73 37.44 8.20
N GLU A 206 -14.41 37.05 9.45
CA GLU A 206 -13.13 37.39 10.09
C GLU A 206 -11.94 36.71 9.40
N ASP A 207 -12.16 35.55 8.78
CA ASP A 207 -11.13 34.76 8.11
C ASP A 207 -10.68 35.36 6.78
N MET A 208 -11.46 36.28 6.22
CA MET A 208 -11.05 37.03 5.02
C MET A 208 -10.11 38.18 5.35
N ASP A 209 -10.13 38.67 6.60
CA ASP A 209 -9.46 39.89 7.03
C ASP A 209 -9.76 41.07 6.09
N PHE A 210 -11.04 41.46 6.02
CA PHE A 210 -11.50 42.55 5.16
C PHE A 210 -10.83 43.88 5.53
N ASN A 211 -9.99 44.42 4.65
CA ASN A 211 -9.37 45.74 4.81
C ASN A 211 -10.14 46.82 4.03
N GLY A 212 -11.47 46.82 4.15
CA GLY A 212 -12.37 47.70 3.39
C GLY A 212 -12.70 47.23 1.96
N TYR A 213 -12.18 46.08 1.54
CA TYR A 213 -12.45 45.43 0.25
C TYR A 213 -12.32 43.90 0.40
N MET A 214 -12.93 43.14 -0.51
CA MET A 214 -12.74 41.69 -0.64
C MET A 214 -11.35 41.43 -1.26
N PRO A 215 -10.51 40.56 -0.67
CA PRO A 215 -9.25 40.15 -1.29
C PRO A 215 -9.45 39.71 -2.73
N LYS A 216 -8.49 40.05 -3.59
CA LYS A 216 -8.58 39.71 -5.03
C LYS A 216 -8.50 38.20 -5.26
N VAL A 217 -7.69 37.53 -4.44
CA VAL A 217 -7.55 36.08 -4.37
C VAL A 217 -7.55 35.72 -2.89
N ILE A 218 -8.27 34.68 -2.52
CA ILE A 218 -8.13 34.05 -1.21
C ILE A 218 -8.19 32.53 -1.33
N ARG A 219 -7.12 31.88 -0.88
CA ARG A 219 -6.96 30.43 -0.95
C ARG A 219 -6.69 29.87 0.43
N PHE A 220 -7.50 28.90 0.84
CA PHE A 220 -7.31 28.12 2.06
C PHE A 220 -6.79 26.74 1.68
N THR A 221 -5.66 26.35 2.25
CA THR A 221 -5.02 25.07 1.96
C THR A 221 -4.94 24.23 3.22
N ALA A 222 -5.44 22.99 3.14
CA ALA A 222 -5.18 21.96 4.15
C ALA A 222 -4.04 21.06 3.64
N THR A 223 -2.94 21.02 4.37
CA THR A 223 -1.87 20.05 4.19
C THR A 223 -2.03 18.95 5.23
N VAL A 224 -2.16 17.71 4.78
CA VAL A 224 -2.42 16.55 5.64
C VAL A 224 -1.25 15.59 5.54
N THR A 225 -0.77 15.15 6.70
CA THR A 225 0.29 14.15 6.81
C THR A 225 -0.30 12.82 7.26
N LEU A 226 -0.05 11.77 6.48
CA LEU A 226 -0.30 10.38 6.86
C LEU A 226 0.92 9.84 7.60
N ARG A 227 0.71 9.18 8.74
CA ARG A 227 1.77 8.50 9.50
C ARG A 227 1.78 6.99 9.27
N ASP A 228 2.97 6.39 9.32
CA ASP A 228 3.15 4.94 9.32
C ASP A 228 2.85 4.33 10.70
N GLY A 229 2.89 2.99 10.79
CA GLY A 229 2.70 2.27 12.06
C GLY A 229 3.77 2.51 13.13
N MET A 230 4.84 3.25 12.82
CA MET A 230 5.88 3.70 13.76
C MET A 230 5.72 5.18 14.15
N GLY A 231 4.71 5.87 13.60
CA GLY A 231 4.45 7.30 13.84
C GLY A 231 5.29 8.25 12.97
N ASN A 232 6.05 7.75 12.00
CA ASN A 232 6.80 8.60 11.07
C ASN A 232 5.90 9.06 9.92
N GLU A 233 6.26 10.16 9.26
CA GLU A 233 5.59 10.57 8.03
C GLU A 233 5.74 9.50 6.94
N ALA A 234 4.60 9.02 6.45
CA ALA A 234 4.49 8.04 5.36
C ALA A 234 4.19 8.73 4.02
N ALA A 235 3.30 9.72 4.05
CA ALA A 235 2.92 10.51 2.88
C ALA A 235 2.35 11.86 3.34
N THR A 236 2.39 12.84 2.44
CA THR A 236 1.76 14.15 2.65
C THR A 236 1.03 14.55 1.37
N ALA A 237 -0.18 15.08 1.52
CA ALA A 237 -1.01 15.59 0.43
C ALA A 237 -1.69 16.89 0.85
N ALA A 238 -2.09 17.71 -0.11
CA ALA A 238 -2.76 18.97 0.18
C ALA A 238 -3.93 19.22 -0.77
N VAL A 239 -4.94 19.91 -0.25
CA VAL A 239 -6.12 20.36 -1.00
C VAL A 239 -6.33 21.85 -0.73
N SER A 240 -6.81 22.58 -1.73
CA SER A 240 -7.05 24.02 -1.63
C SER A 240 -8.46 24.41 -2.06
N TYR A 241 -9.06 25.35 -1.33
CA TYR A 241 -10.29 26.03 -1.70
C TYR A 241 -9.95 27.49 -2.02
N GLU A 242 -10.31 27.96 -3.21
CA GLU A 242 -9.98 29.30 -3.71
C GLU A 242 -11.23 30.05 -4.15
N TYR A 243 -11.24 31.35 -3.86
CA TYR A 243 -12.17 32.35 -4.38
C TYR A 243 -11.39 33.46 -5.07
#